data_AF-A0A0R0M506-F1
#
_entry.id   AF-A0A0R0M506-F1
#
_cell.length_a   1.000
_cell.length_b   1.000
_cell.length_c   1.000
_cell.angle_alpha   90.00
_cell.angle_beta   90.00
_cell.angle_gamma   90.00
#
_symmetry.space_group_name_H-M   'P 1'
#
loop_
_entity.id
_entity.type
_entity.pdbx_description
1 polymer ?
#
loop_
_entity_poly.entity_id
_entity_poly.type
_entity_poly.pdbx_seq_one_letter_code
_entity_poly.pdbx_strand_id
1 'polypeptide(L)'
;MQVSLKSSILGLSMVGAAVLVFGEPGVAGENKFFCTREGGVPVTKVRTARGNETFIIWERDFHKYPATKRCGIISNKLQRFYENGEVHFKTGIVNQYPVVCISNRQNTRCSGDNLLVTLPQGEDSVSVLE
;
A
#
# COMPACT_ATOMS: atom_id res chain seq x y z
N MET A 1 25.71 -18.06 -65.49
CA MET A 1 24.53 -18.45 -66.29
C MET A 1 23.35 -17.68 -65.72
N GLN A 2 22.88 -16.67 -66.46
CA GLN A 2 21.79 -15.77 -66.07
C GLN A 2 20.45 -16.45 -66.36
N VAL A 3 19.50 -16.39 -65.44
CA VAL A 3 18.10 -16.71 -65.76
C VAL A 3 17.22 -15.62 -65.19
N SER A 4 16.75 -14.75 -66.07
CA SER A 4 15.69 -13.78 -65.81
C SER A 4 14.36 -14.47 -66.02
N LEU A 5 13.42 -14.34 -65.08
CA LEU A 5 12.03 -14.73 -65.29
C LEU A 5 11.12 -13.64 -64.71
N LYS A 6 10.56 -12.83 -65.60
CA LYS A 6 9.44 -11.93 -65.32
C LYS A 6 8.16 -12.74 -65.44
N SER A 7 7.36 -12.85 -64.38
CA SER A 7 5.93 -13.14 -64.53
C SER A 7 5.15 -12.71 -63.29
N SER A 8 4.18 -11.82 -63.53
CA SER A 8 3.15 -11.37 -62.61
C SER A 8 2.26 -12.52 -62.16
N ILE A 9 1.92 -12.56 -60.86
CA ILE A 9 0.86 -13.41 -60.31
C ILE A 9 -0.09 -12.51 -59.51
N LEU A 10 -1.36 -12.51 -59.93
CA LEU A 10 -2.52 -11.89 -59.29
C LEU A 10 -3.00 -12.76 -58.11
N GLY A 11 -3.27 -12.13 -56.96
CA GLY A 11 -4.09 -12.64 -55.85
C GLY A 11 -3.48 -13.82 -55.07
N LEU A 12 -3.50 -13.89 -53.74
CA LEU A 12 -4.58 -13.58 -52.80
C LEU A 12 -3.92 -13.10 -51.49
N SER A 13 -4.10 -11.83 -51.13
CA SER A 13 -3.58 -11.31 -49.87
C SER A 13 -4.45 -11.80 -48.72
N MET A 14 -3.99 -12.81 -47.98
CA MET A 14 -4.55 -13.12 -46.66
C MET A 14 -4.15 -11.97 -45.72
N VAL A 15 -5.02 -10.97 -45.57
CA VAL A 15 -4.87 -9.92 -44.57
C VAL A 15 -5.14 -10.56 -43.22
N GLY A 16 -4.10 -11.08 -42.57
CA GLY A 16 -4.15 -11.47 -41.18
C GLY A 16 -4.31 -10.21 -40.33
N ALA A 17 -5.51 -10.00 -39.78
CA ALA A 17 -5.72 -8.96 -38.79
C ALA A 17 -5.01 -9.37 -37.49
N ALA A 18 -3.79 -8.87 -37.29
CA ALA A 18 -3.12 -8.96 -36.00
C ALA A 18 -3.89 -8.07 -35.02
N VAL A 19 -4.74 -8.67 -34.19
CA VAL A 19 -5.36 -7.98 -33.06
C VAL A 19 -4.25 -7.71 -32.05
N LEU A 20 -3.71 -6.50 -32.07
CA LEU A 20 -2.81 -6.02 -31.03
C LEU A 20 -3.65 -5.90 -29.75
N VAL A 21 -3.57 -6.90 -28.88
CA VAL A 21 -4.07 -6.79 -27.50
C VAL A 21 -3.16 -5.80 -26.80
N PHE A 22 -3.50 -4.51 -26.87
CA PHE A 22 -2.92 -3.49 -26.01
C PHE A 22 -3.43 -3.77 -24.60
N GLY A 23 -2.73 -4.64 -23.86
CA GLY A 23 -2.80 -4.60 -22.42
C GLY A 23 -2.22 -3.26 -22.00
N GLU A 24 -3.06 -2.33 -21.55
CA GLU A 24 -2.57 -1.13 -20.89
C GLU A 24 -1.61 -1.59 -19.79
N PRO A 25 -0.34 -1.13 -19.76
CA PRO A 25 0.50 -1.38 -18.63
C PRO A 25 -0.22 -0.77 -17.43
N GLY A 26 -0.66 -1.62 -16.50
CA GLY A 26 -1.26 -1.15 -15.26
C GLY A 26 -0.24 -0.25 -14.59
N VAL A 27 -0.44 1.06 -14.67
CA VAL A 27 0.35 2.03 -13.93
C VAL A 27 0.09 1.70 -12.48
N ALA A 28 1.03 1.03 -11.83
CA ALA A 28 1.00 0.83 -10.39
C ALA A 28 1.10 2.24 -9.80
N GLY A 29 -0.06 2.79 -9.41
CA GLY A 29 -0.12 4.10 -8.77
C GLY A 29 0.77 4.09 -7.53
N GLU A 30 1.36 5.24 -7.20
CA GLU A 30 2.18 5.33 -5.99
C GLU A 30 1.36 4.95 -4.75
N ASN A 31 1.97 4.22 -3.81
CA ASN A 31 1.29 3.79 -2.59
C ASN A 31 0.63 4.97 -1.85
N LYS A 32 -0.62 4.81 -1.44
CA LYS A 32 -1.33 5.80 -0.61
C LYS A 32 -0.61 6.03 0.71
N PHE A 33 -0.17 4.96 1.38
CA PHE A 33 0.60 5.00 2.62
C PHE A 33 2.04 4.57 2.39
N PHE A 34 2.99 5.31 2.96
CA PHE A 34 4.41 5.03 2.77
C PHE A 34 5.25 5.46 3.97
N CYS A 35 6.38 4.78 4.18
CA CYS A 35 7.36 5.16 5.18
C CYS A 35 8.41 6.09 4.55
N THR A 36 8.72 7.20 5.20
CA THR A 36 9.79 8.12 4.83
C THR A 36 10.59 8.54 6.07
N ARG A 37 11.55 9.46 5.90
CA ARG A 37 12.25 10.12 7.00
C ARG A 37 12.08 11.63 6.92
N GLU A 38 11.78 12.25 8.05
CA GLU A 38 11.76 13.71 8.22
C GLU A 38 12.66 14.06 9.39
N GLY A 39 13.67 14.91 9.17
CA GLY A 39 14.65 15.24 10.20
C GLY A 39 15.39 14.02 10.78
N GLY A 40 15.51 12.93 10.01
CA GLY A 40 16.11 11.66 10.46
C GLY A 40 15.14 10.72 11.17
N VAL A 41 13.96 11.19 11.57
CA VAL A 41 12.92 10.39 12.25
C VAL A 41 12.09 9.63 11.20
N PRO A 42 11.86 8.32 11.35
CA PRO A 42 10.97 7.58 10.47
C PRO A 42 9.52 8.04 10.64
N VAL A 43 8.82 8.29 9.54
CA VAL A 43 7.44 8.79 9.52
C VAL A 43 6.61 8.01 8.51
N THR A 44 5.45 7.52 8.93
CA THR A 44 4.42 7.05 8.01
C THR A 44 3.63 8.25 7.52
N LYS A 45 3.59 8.42 6.20
CA LYS A 45 2.86 9.47 5.49
C LYS A 45 1.66 8.87 4.75
N VAL A 46 0.65 9.70 4.52
CA VAL A 46 -0.48 9.41 3.64
C VAL A 46 -0.53 10.45 2.52
N ARG A 47 -0.65 10.00 1.26
CA ARG A 47 -0.85 10.88 0.11
C ARG A 47 -2.30 11.36 0.09
N THR A 48 -2.59 12.65 0.23
CA THR A 48 -3.95 13.22 0.10
C THR A 48 -4.02 14.16 -1.10
N ALA A 49 -5.22 14.62 -1.45
CA ALA A 49 -5.38 15.63 -2.51
C ALA A 49 -4.67 16.97 -2.18
N ARG A 50 -4.37 17.21 -0.89
CA ARG A 50 -3.67 18.40 -0.40
C ARG A 50 -2.16 18.20 -0.34
N GLY A 51 -1.67 17.00 -0.61
CA GLY A 51 -0.26 16.62 -0.51
C GLY A 51 -0.01 15.51 0.50
N ASN A 52 1.25 15.31 0.87
CA ASN A 52 1.65 14.25 1.79
C ASN A 52 1.47 14.70 3.24
N GLU A 53 0.56 14.05 3.97
CA GLU A 53 0.25 14.35 5.37
C GLU A 53 0.92 13.33 6.31
N THR A 54 1.35 13.79 7.50
CA THR A 54 1.89 12.91 8.55
C THR A 54 0.79 12.07 9.16
N PHE A 55 0.98 10.75 9.16
CA PHE A 55 0.04 9.81 9.77
C PHE A 55 0.57 9.25 11.10
N ILE A 56 1.83 8.79 11.15
CA ILE A 56 2.47 8.29 12.38
C ILE A 56 3.93 8.72 12.43
N ILE A 57 4.37 9.27 13.56
CA ILE A 57 5.78 9.56 13.85
C ILE A 57 6.35 8.43 14.72
N TRP A 58 7.50 7.87 14.33
CA TRP A 58 8.13 6.76 15.03
C TRP A 58 9.34 7.24 15.83
N GLU A 59 9.11 7.85 16.99
CA GLU A 59 10.18 8.45 17.80
C GLU A 59 11.02 7.41 18.56
N ARG A 60 10.38 6.33 19.01
CA ARG A 60 10.98 5.37 19.93
C ARG A 60 10.93 3.94 19.41
N ASP A 61 12.01 3.22 19.67
CA ASP A 61 12.08 1.78 19.49
C ASP A 61 11.13 1.08 20.47
N PHE A 62 10.62 -0.10 20.07
CA PHE A 62 9.78 -0.91 20.92
C PHE A 62 10.30 -2.35 20.97
N HIS A 63 10.93 -2.72 22.08
CA HIS A 63 11.59 -4.01 22.25
C HIS A 63 12.52 -4.31 21.05
N LYS A 64 12.33 -5.45 20.39
CA LYS A 64 13.08 -5.91 19.19
C LYS A 64 12.65 -5.24 17.87
N TYR A 65 11.81 -4.21 17.93
CA TYR A 65 11.28 -3.50 16.77
C TYR A 65 11.76 -2.05 16.76
N PRO A 66 12.86 -1.76 16.03
CA PRO A 66 13.31 -0.39 15.83
C PRO A 66 12.26 0.47 15.12
N ALA A 67 12.24 1.77 15.40
CA ALA A 67 11.32 2.75 14.82
C ALA A 67 11.23 2.65 13.29
N THR A 68 12.37 2.53 12.61
CA THR A 68 12.43 2.41 11.14
C THR A 68 11.73 1.14 10.64
N LYS A 69 11.94 0.02 11.35
CA LYS A 69 11.32 -1.26 11.00
C LYS A 69 9.80 -1.20 11.21
N ARG A 70 9.35 -0.59 12.31
CA ARG A 70 7.93 -0.39 12.58
C ARG A 70 7.27 0.47 11.51
N CYS A 71 7.92 1.58 11.14
CA CYS A 71 7.47 2.46 10.06
C CYS A 71 7.21 1.70 8.76
N GLY A 72 8.15 0.88 8.29
CA GLY A 72 7.96 0.06 7.10
C GLY A 72 6.82 -0.96 7.23
N ILE A 73 6.79 -1.72 8.32
CA ILE A 73 5.76 -2.76 8.55
C ILE A 73 4.36 -2.15 8.57
N ILE A 74 4.19 -1.05 9.29
CA ILE A 74 2.88 -0.42 9.48
C ILE A 74 2.43 0.34 8.23
N SER A 75 3.33 1.03 7.53
CA SER A 75 2.99 1.66 6.24
C SER A 75 2.52 0.62 5.22
N ASN A 76 3.21 -0.52 5.13
CA ASN A 76 2.81 -1.63 4.24
C ASN A 76 1.51 -2.31 4.68
N LYS A 77 1.23 -2.37 5.99
CA LYS A 77 -0.05 -2.89 6.49
C LYS A 77 -1.18 -1.93 6.10
N LEU A 78 -1.03 -0.64 6.36
CA LEU A 78 -2.00 0.40 5.97
C LEU A 78 -2.28 0.37 4.46
N GLN A 79 -1.23 0.30 3.64
CA GLN A 79 -1.38 0.25 2.19
C GLN A 79 -2.22 -0.96 1.75
N ARG A 80 -1.93 -2.16 2.28
CA ARG A 80 -2.70 -3.37 1.94
C ARG A 80 -4.17 -3.26 2.35
N PHE A 81 -4.46 -2.74 3.55
CA PHE A 81 -5.84 -2.54 3.97
C PHE A 81 -6.55 -1.50 3.09
N TYR A 82 -5.86 -0.41 2.71
CA TYR A 82 -6.41 0.59 1.79
C TYR A 82 -6.73 0.01 0.41
N GLU A 83 -5.83 -0.81 -0.15
CA GLU A 83 -6.04 -1.48 -1.45
C GLU A 83 -7.19 -2.49 -1.41
N ASN A 84 -7.45 -3.08 -0.24
CA ASN A 84 -8.51 -4.08 -0.05
C ASN A 84 -9.90 -3.47 0.25
N GLY A 85 -10.02 -2.14 0.24
CA GLY A 85 -11.31 -1.44 0.36
C GLY A 85 -11.38 -0.47 1.54
N GLU A 86 -12.60 -0.22 2.01
CA GLU A 86 -12.84 0.72 3.11
C GLU A 86 -12.07 0.30 4.36
N VAL A 87 -11.41 1.25 5.02
CA VAL A 87 -10.57 1.02 6.20
C VAL A 87 -11.28 1.54 7.44
N HIS A 88 -11.38 0.69 8.46
CA HIS A 88 -11.90 1.04 9.77
C HIS A 88 -10.82 0.89 10.83
N PHE A 89 -10.72 1.89 11.71
CA PHE A 89 -9.86 1.85 12.88
C PHE A 89 -10.69 1.66 14.15
N LYS A 90 -10.14 0.92 15.11
CA LYS A 90 -10.78 0.72 16.41
C LYS A 90 -9.74 0.59 17.51
N THR A 91 -10.03 1.15 18.68
CA THR A 91 -9.24 0.92 19.88
C THR A 91 -9.70 -0.35 20.61
N GLY A 92 -8.77 -1.02 21.28
CA GLY A 92 -9.10 -2.22 22.06
C GLY A 92 -7.96 -2.64 22.98
N ILE A 93 -8.15 -3.77 23.66
CA ILE A 93 -7.14 -4.38 24.52
C ILE A 93 -6.72 -5.71 23.89
N VAL A 94 -5.44 -5.89 23.63
CA VAL A 94 -4.86 -7.16 23.17
C VAL A 94 -3.68 -7.49 24.08
N ASN A 95 -3.69 -8.68 24.68
CA ASN A 95 -2.66 -9.14 25.63
C ASN A 95 -2.37 -8.13 26.77
N GLN A 96 -3.42 -7.50 27.32
CA GLN A 96 -3.34 -6.48 28.39
C GLN A 96 -2.73 -5.13 27.97
N TYR A 97 -2.51 -4.90 26.68
CA TYR A 97 -2.05 -3.61 26.16
C TYR A 97 -3.17 -2.88 25.40
N PRO A 98 -3.31 -1.56 25.58
CA PRO A 98 -4.15 -0.75 24.72
C PRO A 98 -3.56 -0.70 23.31
N VAL A 99 -4.40 -0.87 22.30
CA VAL A 99 -3.98 -0.95 20.90
C VAL A 99 -4.96 -0.20 19.98
N VAL A 100 -4.46 0.19 18.81
CA VAL A 100 -5.27 0.53 17.64
C VAL A 100 -5.21 -0.66 16.68
N CYS A 101 -6.37 -1.06 16.16
CA CYS A 101 -6.53 -2.14 15.19
C CYS A 101 -7.10 -1.58 13.88
N ILE A 102 -6.87 -2.30 12.78
CA ILE A 102 -7.29 -1.94 11.42
C ILE A 102 -8.10 -3.06 10.77
N SER A 103 -9.22 -2.77 10.12
CA SER A 103 -10.02 -3.79 9.41
C SER A 103 -10.70 -3.24 8.15
N ASN A 104 -10.97 -4.12 7.19
CA ASN A 104 -11.88 -3.85 6.06
C ASN A 104 -13.32 -4.30 6.32
N ARG A 105 -13.65 -4.65 7.57
CA ARG A 105 -15.01 -5.02 8.00
C ARG A 105 -15.40 -4.25 9.24
N GLN A 106 -16.58 -3.63 9.20
CA GLN A 106 -17.19 -3.04 10.39
C GLN A 106 -17.30 -4.05 11.54
N ASN A 107 -17.19 -3.54 12.77
CA ASN A 107 -17.34 -4.31 14.02
C ASN A 107 -16.35 -5.48 14.21
N THR A 108 -15.25 -5.52 13.45
CA THR A 108 -14.18 -6.50 13.68
C THR A 108 -13.58 -6.32 15.08
N ARG A 109 -13.46 -7.42 15.85
CA ARG A 109 -12.79 -7.39 17.16
C ARG A 109 -11.29 -7.19 16.98
N CYS A 110 -10.67 -6.47 17.92
CA CYS A 110 -9.21 -6.41 18.01
C CYS A 110 -8.63 -7.78 18.37
N SER A 111 -7.62 -8.19 17.62
CA SER A 111 -6.82 -9.39 17.79
C SER A 111 -5.38 -9.11 17.35
N GLY A 112 -4.48 -10.09 17.51
CA GLY A 112 -3.10 -9.95 17.02
C GLY A 112 -3.01 -9.74 15.50
N ASP A 113 -3.94 -10.29 14.73
CA ASP A 113 -3.90 -10.25 13.26
C ASP A 113 -4.16 -8.85 12.71
N ASN A 114 -5.06 -8.12 13.37
CA ASN A 114 -5.48 -6.79 12.96
C ASN A 114 -4.91 -5.66 13.82
N LEU A 115 -4.00 -5.96 14.76
CA LEU A 115 -3.26 -4.98 15.53
C LEU A 115 -2.41 -4.09 14.62
N LEU A 116 -2.62 -2.78 14.68
CA LEU A 116 -1.85 -1.79 13.95
C LEU A 116 -0.73 -1.24 14.81
N VAL A 117 -1.05 -0.68 15.97
CA VAL A 117 -0.07 -0.14 16.93
C VAL A 117 -0.49 -0.40 18.36
N THR A 118 0.50 -0.56 19.24
CA THR A 118 0.31 -0.57 20.70
C THR A 118 0.47 0.85 21.22
N LEU A 119 -0.49 1.27 22.02
CA LEU A 119 -0.50 2.57 22.69
C LEU A 119 0.26 2.47 24.03
N PRO A 120 0.90 3.56 24.48
CA PRO A 120 1.48 3.62 25.82
C PRO A 120 0.43 3.34 26.90
N GLN A 121 0.80 2.62 27.96
CA GLN A 121 -0.09 2.41 29.10
C GLN A 121 -0.20 3.72 29.91
N GLY A 122 -1.42 4.21 30.10
CA GLY A 122 -1.70 5.43 30.87
C GLY A 122 -1.79 6.73 30.05
N GLU A 123 -1.71 6.67 28.72
CA GLU A 123 -1.88 7.82 27.84
C GLU A 123 -3.23 7.70 27.10
N ASP A 124 -4.05 8.75 27.12
CA ASP A 124 -5.41 8.74 26.58
C ASP A 124 -5.39 8.40 25.08
N SER A 125 -5.97 7.25 24.75
CA SER A 125 -6.01 6.65 23.40
C SER A 125 -6.72 7.50 22.32
N VAL A 126 -7.25 8.66 22.69
CA VAL A 126 -8.05 9.54 21.82
C VAL A 126 -7.17 10.50 21.01
N SER A 127 -5.95 10.82 21.45
CA SER A 127 -5.09 11.81 20.78
C SER A 127 -4.36 11.29 19.53
N VAL A 128 -4.46 10.00 19.22
CA VAL A 128 -3.73 9.37 18.10
C VAL A 128 -4.54 9.39 16.80
N LEU A 129 -5.80 9.85 16.84
CA LEU A 129 -6.73 9.80 15.71
C LEU A 129 -7.37 11.15 15.36
N GLU A 130 -6.96 12.26 16.00
CA GLU A 130 -7.43 13.61 15.66
C GLU A 130 -6.54 14.29 14.61
#